data_AF-A7UTH2-F1
#
_entry.id   AF-A7UTH2-F1
#
_cell.length_a   1.000
_cell.length_b   1.000
_cell.length_c   1.000
_cell.angle_alpha   90.00
_cell.angle_beta   90.00
_cell.angle_gamma   90.00
#
_symmetry.space_group_name_H-M   'P 1'
#
loop_
_entity.id
_entity.type
_entity.pdbx_description
1 polymer ?
#
loop_
_entity_poly.entity_id
_entity_poly.type
_entity_poly.pdbx_seq_one_letter_code
_entity_poly.pdbx_strand_id
1 'polypeptide(L)'
;MQLIATDGGAVQPTMVDTLISTSGERYDFVLSANQKPGTYWVRVRAIGFCNIERREEFAVLSYEDEAHHVPEEVLAYPKRTPPSWDDRFPSGTVLNNPNATCYVPGDDDLCVADLESHEVHRDDDLIDAAPNKTFRILFNTFTANPAVLFSDQGYVRYMTVVLTLNNIGVTNNISMVFPDFPLLTQPELIGGDGMFCNNTHRPARCKPHHACFCLHRLKVALNDVVEMSLIDDAEVVRDLYHPFHLHGHRFIVTGMGQLPQFGTQSEKVDFVERARRYSRTMPSDHNPPYKDTVSVPSRGYTRIRFRADNPGFWLVHCHFEWHLGIGMSFVLQVGELDEMKQAPKDFPRCGSYKPDIYTQT
;
A
#
# COMPACT_ATOMS: atom_id res chain seq x y z
N MET A 1 -11.83 -16.62 -13.93
CA MET A 1 -12.01 -16.97 -12.49
C MET A 1 -13.11 -16.10 -11.91
N GLN A 2 -13.85 -16.57 -10.91
CA GLN A 2 -14.91 -15.77 -10.27
C GLN A 2 -14.41 -15.24 -8.92
N LEU A 3 -14.09 -13.96 -8.83
CA LEU A 3 -13.68 -13.32 -7.59
C LEU A 3 -14.85 -13.26 -6.60
N ILE A 4 -14.60 -13.60 -5.33
CA ILE A 4 -15.63 -13.63 -4.27
C ILE A 4 -15.22 -12.89 -3.00
N ALA A 5 -13.94 -12.60 -2.79
CA ALA A 5 -13.48 -11.80 -1.66
C ALA A 5 -12.17 -11.07 -1.96
N THR A 6 -11.91 -9.99 -1.20
CA THR A 6 -10.64 -9.29 -1.19
C THR A 6 -10.31 -8.75 0.21
N ASP A 7 -9.06 -8.91 0.66
CA ASP A 7 -8.58 -8.57 2.02
C ASP A 7 -9.48 -9.06 3.18
N GLY A 8 -10.15 -10.20 2.99
CA GLY A 8 -11.07 -10.78 3.99
C GLY A 8 -12.49 -10.23 3.96
N GLY A 9 -12.79 -9.25 3.10
CA GLY A 9 -14.15 -8.78 2.82
C GLY A 9 -14.77 -9.52 1.63
N ALA A 10 -16.01 -10.00 1.78
CA ALA A 10 -16.75 -10.63 0.70
C ALA A 10 -17.22 -9.59 -0.34
N VAL A 11 -17.15 -9.92 -1.62
CA VAL A 11 -17.60 -9.07 -2.73
C VAL A 11 -18.64 -9.78 -3.58
N GLN A 12 -19.46 -9.01 -4.29
CA GLN A 12 -20.38 -9.56 -5.29
C GLN A 12 -19.57 -10.35 -6.32
N PRO A 13 -19.95 -11.60 -6.63
CA PRO A 13 -19.17 -12.47 -7.48
C PRO A 13 -18.88 -11.85 -8.85
N THR A 14 -17.60 -11.60 -9.14
CA THR A 14 -17.18 -10.87 -10.36
C THR A 14 -16.29 -11.75 -11.21
N MET A 15 -16.65 -11.93 -12.48
CA MET A 15 -15.83 -12.71 -13.41
C MET A 15 -14.66 -11.87 -13.91
N VAL A 16 -13.45 -12.42 -13.80
CA VAL A 16 -12.22 -11.79 -14.27
C VAL A 16 -11.36 -12.82 -14.99
N ASP A 17 -10.63 -12.39 -16.02
CA ASP A 17 -9.74 -13.25 -16.81
C ASP A 17 -8.32 -13.22 -16.26
N THR A 18 -7.88 -12.04 -15.81
CA THR A 18 -6.56 -11.83 -15.19
C THR A 18 -6.72 -11.09 -13.85
N LEU A 19 -6.03 -11.58 -12.83
CA LEU A 19 -5.93 -10.94 -11.52
C LEU A 19 -4.51 -10.38 -11.34
N ILE A 20 -4.39 -9.09 -11.09
CA ILE A 20 -3.15 -8.49 -10.61
C ILE A 20 -3.28 -8.29 -9.11
N SER A 21 -2.26 -8.72 -8.37
CA SER A 21 -2.18 -8.57 -6.92
C SER A 21 -0.82 -8.02 -6.54
N THR A 22 -0.82 -7.15 -5.54
CA THR A 22 0.37 -6.51 -5.01
C THR A 22 0.65 -6.99 -3.59
N SER A 23 1.86 -6.72 -3.11
CA SER A 23 2.30 -7.10 -1.76
C SER A 23 1.30 -6.60 -0.70
N GLY A 24 0.75 -7.51 0.11
CA GLY A 24 -0.22 -7.21 1.18
C GLY A 24 -1.68 -7.47 0.82
N GLU A 25 -2.03 -7.51 -0.47
CA GLU A 25 -3.40 -7.83 -0.91
C GLU A 25 -3.69 -9.33 -0.83
N ARG A 26 -4.95 -9.68 -0.55
CA ARG A 26 -5.45 -11.06 -0.62
C ARG A 26 -6.72 -11.10 -1.45
N TYR A 27 -6.90 -12.20 -2.19
CA TYR A 27 -8.06 -12.41 -3.03
C TYR A 27 -8.51 -13.86 -2.95
N ASP A 28 -9.82 -14.06 -2.81
CA ASP A 28 -10.43 -15.37 -2.91
C ASP A 28 -11.25 -15.43 -4.19
N PHE A 29 -11.12 -16.53 -4.92
CA PHE A 29 -11.87 -16.77 -6.16
C PHE A 29 -12.28 -18.23 -6.27
N VAL A 30 -13.38 -18.45 -6.98
CA VAL A 30 -13.82 -19.78 -7.40
C VAL A 30 -13.30 -20.04 -8.82
N LEU A 31 -12.67 -21.21 -8.98
CA LEU A 31 -12.26 -21.73 -10.27
C LEU A 31 -13.17 -22.91 -10.65
N SER A 32 -13.91 -22.76 -11.74
CA SER A 32 -14.72 -23.84 -12.30
C SER A 32 -13.87 -24.72 -13.22
N ALA A 33 -13.55 -25.94 -12.79
CA ALA A 33 -12.82 -26.93 -13.59
C ALA A 33 -13.72 -27.59 -14.65
N ASN A 34 -14.15 -26.80 -15.63
CA ASN A 34 -15.11 -27.19 -16.67
C ASN A 34 -14.48 -27.48 -18.04
N GLN A 35 -13.14 -27.41 -18.13
CA GLN A 35 -12.42 -27.80 -19.33
C GLN A 35 -12.30 -29.35 -19.36
N LYS A 36 -11.64 -29.90 -20.38
CA LYS A 36 -11.40 -31.36 -20.44
C LYS A 36 -10.47 -31.78 -19.30
N PRO A 37 -10.78 -32.84 -18.53
CA PRO A 37 -9.86 -33.38 -17.52
C PRO A 37 -8.44 -33.53 -18.04
N GLY A 38 -7.48 -33.10 -17.21
CA GLY A 38 -6.07 -33.03 -17.57
C GLY A 38 -5.30 -31.96 -16.80
N THR A 39 -4.10 -31.65 -17.30
CA THR A 39 -3.14 -30.73 -16.66
C THR A 39 -3.11 -29.37 -17.35
N TYR A 40 -3.10 -28.31 -16.54
CA TYR A 40 -3.11 -26.92 -16.95
C TYR A 40 -2.00 -26.14 -16.25
N TRP A 41 -1.39 -25.18 -16.94
CA TRP A 41 -0.41 -24.29 -16.34
C TRP A 41 -1.11 -23.16 -15.58
N VAL A 42 -0.79 -23.01 -14.31
CA VAL A 42 -1.03 -21.78 -13.53
C VAL A 42 0.22 -20.93 -13.67
N ARG A 43 0.06 -19.70 -14.18
CA ARG A 43 1.18 -18.81 -14.50
C ARG A 43 1.07 -17.54 -13.69
N VAL A 44 2.17 -17.15 -13.04
CA VAL A 44 2.30 -15.88 -12.33
C VAL A 44 3.44 -15.10 -12.97
N ARG A 45 3.17 -13.87 -13.36
CA ARG A 45 4.16 -13.00 -13.99
C ARG A 45 4.42 -11.79 -13.11
N ALA A 46 5.68 -11.48 -12.85
CA ALA A 46 6.04 -10.22 -12.21
C ALA A 46 5.87 -9.06 -13.20
N ILE A 47 5.23 -7.98 -12.77
CA ILE A 47 4.94 -6.79 -13.59
C ILE A 47 5.80 -5.59 -13.18
N GLY A 48 5.68 -4.47 -13.91
CA GLY A 48 6.40 -3.24 -13.62
C GLY A 48 7.90 -3.39 -13.87
N PHE A 49 8.72 -3.05 -12.87
CA PHE A 49 10.18 -3.08 -13.01
C PHE A 49 10.74 -4.48 -13.33
N CYS A 50 10.06 -5.54 -12.88
CA CYS A 50 10.47 -6.93 -13.11
C CYS A 50 10.31 -7.40 -14.55
N ASN A 51 9.58 -6.65 -15.40
CA ASN A 51 9.39 -6.99 -16.81
C ASN A 51 10.72 -7.07 -17.57
N ILE A 52 11.71 -6.27 -17.17
CA ILE A 52 13.06 -6.23 -17.79
C ILE A 52 13.77 -7.57 -17.60
N GLU A 53 13.60 -8.16 -16.41
CA GLU A 53 14.20 -9.42 -16.01
C GLU A 53 13.40 -10.65 -16.47
N ARG A 54 12.25 -10.41 -17.13
CA ARG A 54 11.35 -11.45 -17.68
C ARG A 54 11.06 -12.56 -16.66
N ARG A 55 10.69 -12.17 -15.43
CA ARG A 55 10.47 -13.11 -14.30
C ARG A 55 9.03 -13.61 -14.24
N GLU A 56 8.89 -14.92 -14.36
CA GLU A 56 7.62 -15.63 -14.22
C GLU A 56 7.82 -16.96 -13.49
N GLU A 57 6.75 -17.39 -12.83
CA GLU A 57 6.68 -18.63 -12.08
C GLU A 57 5.47 -19.43 -12.55
N PHE A 58 5.58 -20.75 -12.42
CA PHE A 58 4.57 -21.68 -12.89
C PHE A 58 4.21 -22.71 -11.82
N ALA A 59 2.94 -23.11 -11.80
CA ALA A 59 2.45 -24.28 -11.09
C ALA A 59 1.55 -25.10 -12.03
N VAL A 60 1.26 -26.34 -11.64
CA VAL A 60 0.41 -27.24 -12.42
C VAL A 60 -0.91 -27.44 -11.68
N LEU A 61 -2.02 -27.16 -12.36
CA LEU A 61 -3.35 -27.55 -11.93
C LEU A 61 -3.75 -28.82 -12.69
N SER A 62 -4.00 -29.91 -11.96
CA SER A 62 -4.51 -31.16 -12.53
C SER A 62 -5.88 -31.47 -11.94
N TYR A 63 -6.82 -31.86 -12.78
CA TYR A 63 -8.08 -32.44 -12.34
C TYR A 63 -8.46 -33.59 -13.28
N GLU A 64 -9.04 -34.62 -12.68
CA GLU A 64 -9.18 -35.95 -13.27
C GLU A 64 -10.65 -36.39 -13.25
N ASP A 65 -10.96 -37.36 -14.10
CA ASP A 65 -12.18 -38.15 -14.03
C ASP A 65 -11.82 -39.65 -14.03
N GLU A 66 -12.80 -40.54 -14.03
CA GLU A 66 -12.57 -41.99 -14.04
C GLU A 66 -11.74 -42.47 -15.25
N ALA A 67 -11.71 -41.71 -16.36
CA ALA A 67 -11.00 -42.06 -17.58
C ALA A 67 -9.62 -41.38 -17.71
N HIS A 68 -9.33 -40.34 -16.92
CA HIS A 68 -8.15 -39.49 -17.07
C HIS A 68 -7.37 -39.34 -15.76
N HIS A 69 -6.74 -40.44 -15.32
CA HIS A 69 -5.80 -40.40 -14.20
C HIS A 69 -4.39 -39.96 -14.64
N VAL A 70 -3.80 -38.99 -13.94
CA VAL A 70 -2.45 -38.47 -14.18
C VAL A 70 -1.55 -38.87 -13.00
N PRO A 71 -0.57 -39.76 -13.21
CA PRO A 71 0.34 -40.18 -12.13
C PRO A 71 1.11 -38.99 -11.52
N GLU A 72 1.34 -39.03 -10.21
CA GLU A 72 2.04 -37.96 -9.46
C GLU A 72 3.42 -37.65 -10.04
N GLU A 73 4.13 -38.66 -10.53
CA GLU A 73 5.43 -38.51 -11.21
C GLU A 73 5.34 -37.61 -12.46
N VAL A 74 4.21 -37.67 -13.19
CA VAL A 74 3.94 -36.82 -14.36
C VAL A 74 3.58 -35.40 -13.93
N LEU A 75 2.95 -35.23 -12.77
CA LEU A 75 2.66 -33.90 -12.20
C LEU A 75 3.92 -33.21 -11.68
N ALA A 76 4.84 -33.96 -11.07
CA ALA A 76 6.13 -33.46 -10.63
C ALA A 76 7.03 -33.05 -11.81
N TYR A 77 6.86 -33.71 -12.97
CA TYR A 77 7.65 -33.45 -14.18
C TYR A 77 6.76 -33.36 -15.43
N PRO A 78 6.07 -32.22 -15.65
CA PRO A 78 5.15 -32.05 -16.76
C PRO A 78 5.88 -32.17 -18.11
N LYS A 79 5.37 -33.02 -19.00
CA LYS A 79 5.94 -33.22 -20.34
C LYS A 79 5.70 -32.05 -21.30
N ARG A 80 4.63 -31.28 -21.09
CA ARG A 80 4.32 -30.09 -21.89
C ARG A 80 5.16 -28.94 -21.36
N THR A 81 5.84 -28.21 -22.23
CA THR A 81 6.56 -27.00 -21.83
C THR A 81 5.58 -25.91 -21.37
N PRO A 82 5.94 -25.09 -20.36
CA PRO A 82 5.18 -23.91 -20.02
C PRO A 82 5.13 -22.91 -21.18
N PRO A 83 4.12 -22.03 -21.23
CA PRO A 83 4.08 -20.90 -22.17
C PRO A 83 5.35 -20.06 -22.10
N SER A 84 5.77 -19.50 -23.23
CA SER A 84 6.91 -18.59 -23.31
C SER A 84 6.57 -17.22 -22.72
N TRP A 85 7.57 -16.45 -22.29
CA TRP A 85 7.39 -15.08 -21.80
C TRP A 85 6.56 -14.19 -22.75
N ASP A 86 6.78 -14.31 -24.06
CA ASP A 86 6.11 -13.47 -25.06
C ASP A 86 4.66 -13.89 -25.33
N ASP A 87 4.24 -15.06 -24.86
CA ASP A 87 2.85 -15.48 -24.90
C ASP A 87 2.02 -14.58 -23.97
N ARG A 88 0.95 -13.99 -24.53
CA ARG A 88 0.05 -13.09 -23.81
C ARG A 88 -0.83 -13.89 -22.85
N PHE A 89 -1.22 -13.24 -21.75
CA PHE A 89 -2.35 -13.70 -20.96
C PHE A 89 -3.64 -13.63 -21.80
N PRO A 90 -4.68 -14.40 -21.45
CA PRO A 90 -5.97 -14.31 -22.11
C PRO A 90 -6.46 -12.86 -22.17
N SER A 91 -6.94 -12.43 -23.34
CA SER A 91 -7.65 -11.15 -23.46
C SER A 91 -8.96 -11.22 -22.68
N GLY A 92 -9.34 -10.11 -22.05
CA GLY A 92 -10.58 -10.00 -21.29
C GLY A 92 -10.43 -9.06 -20.11
N THR A 93 -11.25 -9.26 -19.09
CA THR A 93 -11.31 -8.38 -17.92
C THR A 93 -10.10 -8.59 -17.02
N VAL A 94 -9.37 -7.50 -16.75
CA VAL A 94 -8.19 -7.47 -15.86
C VAL A 94 -8.56 -6.74 -14.58
N LEU A 95 -8.42 -7.41 -13.45
CA LEU A 95 -8.61 -6.78 -12.15
C LEU A 95 -7.30 -6.17 -11.63
N ASN A 96 -7.42 -4.96 -11.07
CA ASN A 96 -6.37 -4.22 -10.35
C ASN A 96 -5.16 -3.89 -11.23
N ASN A 97 -5.40 -3.53 -12.48
CA ASN A 97 -4.35 -3.06 -13.38
C ASN A 97 -3.72 -1.76 -12.80
N PRO A 98 -2.38 -1.68 -12.63
CA PRO A 98 -1.71 -0.54 -12.01
C PRO A 98 -1.85 0.78 -12.78
N ASN A 99 -2.34 0.73 -14.03
CA ASN A 99 -2.62 1.91 -14.85
C ASN A 99 -4.11 2.21 -14.97
N ALA A 100 -4.99 1.40 -14.38
CA ALA A 100 -6.42 1.61 -14.42
C ALA A 100 -6.81 2.91 -13.72
N THR A 101 -7.91 3.49 -14.19
CA THR A 101 -8.59 4.56 -13.48
C THR A 101 -9.94 4.03 -13.06
N CYS A 102 -10.25 4.13 -11.77
CA CYS A 102 -11.46 3.51 -11.24
C CYS A 102 -12.69 4.34 -11.53
N TYR A 103 -13.84 3.68 -11.42
CA TYR A 103 -15.18 4.21 -11.63
C TYR A 103 -15.42 4.65 -13.08
N VAL A 104 -14.84 3.91 -14.03
CA VAL A 104 -15.02 4.10 -15.48
C VAL A 104 -15.96 3.02 -16.01
N PRO A 105 -17.22 3.36 -16.38
CA PRO A 105 -18.18 2.37 -16.86
C PRO A 105 -17.73 1.71 -18.18
N GLY A 106 -17.77 0.38 -18.23
CA GLY A 106 -17.47 -0.40 -19.43
C GLY A 106 -15.99 -0.55 -19.76
N ASP A 107 -15.09 -0.24 -18.81
CA ASP A 107 -13.67 -0.54 -18.92
C ASP A 107 -13.41 -2.03 -18.63
N ASP A 108 -12.51 -2.64 -19.41
CA ASP A 108 -12.06 -4.01 -19.18
C ASP A 108 -11.02 -4.07 -18.06
N ASP A 109 -10.41 -2.94 -17.70
CA ASP A 109 -9.50 -2.78 -16.56
C ASP A 109 -10.29 -2.40 -15.29
N LEU A 110 -10.85 -3.41 -14.60
CA LEU A 110 -11.56 -3.20 -13.33
C LEU A 110 -10.59 -2.83 -12.20
N CYS A 111 -10.91 -1.78 -11.45
CA CYS A 111 -10.23 -1.55 -10.19
C CYS A 111 -10.80 -2.40 -9.06
N VAL A 112 -10.00 -2.58 -8.00
CA VAL A 112 -10.52 -3.13 -6.74
C VAL A 112 -11.60 -2.23 -6.12
N ALA A 113 -11.55 -0.93 -6.40
CA ALA A 113 -12.56 0.03 -5.97
C ALA A 113 -13.90 -0.11 -6.70
N ASP A 114 -13.89 -0.68 -7.92
CA ASP A 114 -15.10 -0.89 -8.74
C ASP A 114 -15.89 -2.13 -8.31
N LEU A 115 -15.29 -3.00 -7.50
CA LEU A 115 -15.98 -4.13 -6.91
C LEU A 115 -17.07 -3.62 -5.96
N GLU A 116 -18.14 -4.40 -5.86
CA GLU A 116 -19.24 -4.17 -4.94
C GLU A 116 -19.11 -5.13 -3.76
N SER A 117 -19.25 -4.63 -2.54
CA SER A 117 -19.26 -5.44 -1.32
C SER A 117 -20.47 -6.38 -1.30
N HIS A 118 -20.28 -7.58 -0.74
CA HIS A 118 -21.39 -8.50 -0.46
C HIS A 118 -22.03 -8.28 0.92
N GLU A 119 -21.54 -7.31 1.69
CA GLU A 119 -22.14 -6.97 2.98
C GLU A 119 -23.59 -6.49 2.81
N VAL A 120 -24.50 -7.01 3.64
CA VAL A 120 -25.96 -6.74 3.58
C VAL A 120 -26.29 -5.28 3.86
N HIS A 121 -25.44 -4.60 4.63
CA HIS A 121 -25.62 -3.22 5.04
C HIS A 121 -24.46 -2.38 4.53
N ARG A 122 -24.80 -1.33 3.79
CA ARG A 122 -23.87 -0.27 3.39
C ARG A 122 -23.60 0.62 4.62
N ASP A 123 -22.33 0.91 4.89
CA ASP A 123 -21.92 1.80 5.99
C ASP A 123 -22.05 3.27 5.56
N ASP A 124 -23.29 3.75 5.45
CA ASP A 124 -23.61 5.11 5.01
C ASP A 124 -22.93 6.17 5.91
N ASP A 125 -22.79 5.88 7.21
CA ASP A 125 -22.13 6.74 8.21
C ASP A 125 -20.61 6.87 8.02
N LEU A 126 -20.02 6.06 7.13
CA LEU A 126 -18.63 6.20 6.68
C LEU A 126 -18.58 6.69 5.23
N ILE A 127 -19.36 6.05 4.36
CA ILE A 127 -19.28 6.22 2.91
C ILE A 127 -19.81 7.60 2.48
N ASP A 128 -20.86 8.10 3.12
CA ASP A 128 -21.47 9.39 2.76
C ASP A 128 -21.08 10.52 3.73
N ALA A 129 -20.42 10.18 4.84
CA ALA A 129 -19.99 11.15 5.84
C ALA A 129 -18.98 12.17 5.30
N ALA A 130 -19.15 13.42 5.72
CA ALA A 130 -18.10 14.42 5.58
C ALA A 130 -16.94 14.06 6.52
N PRO A 131 -15.68 14.00 6.04
CA PRO A 131 -14.56 13.61 6.88
C PRO A 131 -14.28 14.65 7.97
N ASN A 132 -14.09 14.20 9.20
CA ASN A 132 -13.63 15.03 10.32
C ASN A 132 -12.19 15.49 10.09
N LYS A 133 -11.35 14.66 9.46
CA LYS A 133 -9.96 14.94 9.13
C LYS A 133 -9.63 14.55 7.70
N THR A 134 -8.85 15.41 7.04
CA THR A 134 -8.33 15.15 5.69
C THR A 134 -6.81 15.25 5.69
N PHE A 135 -6.15 14.26 5.10
CA PHE A 135 -4.70 14.26 4.91
C PHE A 135 -4.35 14.16 3.42
N ARG A 136 -3.35 14.92 3.00
CA ARG A 136 -2.69 14.76 1.70
C ARG A 136 -1.29 14.24 1.97
N ILE A 137 -1.01 13.05 1.45
CA ILE A 137 0.26 12.35 1.63
C ILE A 137 0.92 12.28 0.26
N LEU A 138 1.85 13.19 0.01
CA LEU A 138 2.72 13.12 -1.15
C LEU A 138 3.88 12.19 -0.81
N PHE A 139 4.03 11.09 -1.53
CA PHE A 139 5.14 10.16 -1.31
C PHE A 139 6.02 10.08 -2.55
N ASN A 140 7.30 9.84 -2.34
CA ASN A 140 8.28 9.67 -3.41
C ASN A 140 9.52 8.95 -2.86
N THR A 141 10.36 8.46 -3.77
CA THR A 141 11.76 8.15 -3.50
C THR A 141 12.68 9.14 -4.19
N PHE A 142 13.72 9.62 -3.52
CA PHE A 142 14.76 10.43 -4.16
C PHE A 142 16.13 9.81 -3.97
N THR A 143 17.03 10.08 -4.91
CA THR A 143 18.42 9.64 -4.84
C THR A 143 19.21 10.59 -3.93
N ALA A 144 19.76 10.05 -2.86
CA ALA A 144 20.62 10.74 -1.93
C ALA A 144 22.03 10.92 -2.48
N ASN A 145 22.56 12.13 -2.37
CA ASN A 145 23.96 12.43 -2.64
C ASN A 145 24.82 12.24 -1.39
N PRO A 146 26.17 12.20 -1.51
CA PRO A 146 27.07 12.02 -0.37
C PRO A 146 26.87 13.05 0.75
N ALA A 147 26.48 14.29 0.44
CA ALA A 147 26.25 15.31 1.46
C ALA A 147 25.06 14.98 2.37
N VAL A 148 24.02 14.31 1.85
CA VAL A 148 22.91 13.80 2.66
C VAL A 148 23.35 12.56 3.45
N LEU A 149 23.97 11.59 2.77
CA LEU A 149 24.36 10.30 3.35
C LEU A 149 25.34 10.41 4.51
N PHE A 150 26.31 11.31 4.40
CA PHE A 150 27.36 11.52 5.40
C PHE A 150 27.12 12.77 6.26
N SER A 151 25.88 13.25 6.33
CA SER A 151 25.53 14.36 7.21
C SER A 151 25.51 13.94 8.67
N ASP A 152 25.73 14.92 9.55
CA ASP A 152 25.57 14.80 11.00
C ASP A 152 24.09 14.71 11.44
N GLN A 153 23.14 14.77 10.50
CA GLN A 153 21.70 14.85 10.75
C GLN A 153 21.05 13.51 11.13
N GLY A 154 21.87 12.46 11.32
CA GLY A 154 21.46 11.17 11.86
C GLY A 154 21.14 10.13 10.79
N TYR A 155 21.89 9.02 10.85
CA TYR A 155 21.63 7.70 10.24
C TYR A 155 20.62 7.69 9.08
N VAL A 156 21.14 7.91 7.88
CA VAL A 156 20.34 7.80 6.68
C VAL A 156 20.02 6.32 6.44
N ARG A 157 18.76 5.92 6.61
CA ARG A 157 18.28 4.63 6.11
C ARG A 157 18.08 4.76 4.61
N TYR A 158 19.04 4.31 3.84
CA TYR A 158 18.97 4.26 2.38
C TYR A 158 19.21 2.84 1.89
N MET A 159 18.77 2.57 0.67
CA MET A 159 19.09 1.33 -0.03
C MET A 159 19.79 1.66 -1.33
N THR A 160 20.83 0.89 -1.65
CA THR A 160 21.51 0.95 -2.93
C THR A 160 20.82 -0.03 -3.88
N VAL A 161 19.96 0.47 -4.78
CA VAL A 161 19.07 -0.38 -5.58
C VAL A 161 19.76 -0.88 -6.86
N VAL A 162 20.59 -0.05 -7.49
CA VAL A 162 21.45 -0.38 -8.63
C VAL A 162 22.67 0.54 -8.62
N LEU A 163 23.89 0.03 -8.83
CA LEU A 163 25.15 0.80 -8.86
C LEU A 163 25.34 1.68 -7.61
N THR A 164 25.37 3.01 -7.77
CA THR A 164 25.56 4.03 -6.73
C THR A 164 24.27 4.79 -6.37
N LEU A 165 23.10 4.31 -6.84
CA LEU A 165 21.82 4.96 -6.57
C LEU A 165 21.34 4.63 -5.15
N ASN A 166 21.65 5.54 -4.22
CA ASN A 166 21.21 5.48 -2.83
C ASN A 166 19.83 6.12 -2.72
N ASN A 167 18.78 5.34 -2.53
CA ASN A 167 17.41 5.85 -2.50
C ASN A 167 16.89 5.98 -1.07
N ILE A 168 16.15 7.07 -0.83
CA ILE A 168 15.45 7.37 0.42
C ILE A 168 13.97 7.52 0.11
N GLY A 169 13.12 6.91 0.91
CA GLY A 169 11.67 7.01 0.83
C GLY A 169 11.16 8.11 1.75
N VAL A 170 10.16 8.86 1.27
CA VAL A 170 9.53 9.93 2.05
C VAL A 170 8.02 9.92 1.90
N THR A 171 7.35 10.40 2.94
CA THR A 171 5.94 10.80 2.95
C THR A 171 5.88 12.25 3.43
N ASN A 172 5.24 13.14 2.66
CA ASN A 172 5.27 14.59 2.85
C ASN A 172 6.69 15.14 3.04
N ASN A 173 7.66 14.68 2.26
CA ASN A 173 9.07 15.06 2.37
C ASN A 173 9.67 14.83 3.79
N ILE A 174 9.17 13.79 4.48
CA ILE A 174 9.67 13.28 5.76
C ILE A 174 9.97 11.79 5.57
N SER A 175 11.19 11.38 5.92
CA SER A 175 11.61 9.98 5.97
C SER A 175 11.47 9.49 7.41
N MET A 176 10.66 8.45 7.59
CA MET A 176 10.31 7.93 8.91
C MET A 176 11.52 7.33 9.63
N VAL A 177 11.75 7.80 10.85
CA VAL A 177 12.74 7.22 11.78
C VAL A 177 11.98 6.62 12.96
N PHE A 178 12.08 5.30 13.10
CA PHE A 178 11.50 4.58 14.24
C PHE A 178 12.19 4.98 15.55
N PRO A 179 11.46 5.04 16.68
CA PRO A 179 12.08 5.16 17.98
C PRO A 179 12.80 3.86 18.34
N ASP A 180 13.66 3.91 19.35
CA ASP A 180 14.32 2.73 19.94
C ASP A 180 13.45 1.98 20.95
N PHE A 181 12.18 2.38 21.06
CA PHE A 181 11.15 1.72 21.86
C PHE A 181 9.81 1.66 21.10
N PRO A 182 8.96 0.66 21.40
CA PRO A 182 7.61 0.58 20.83
C PRO A 182 6.67 1.63 21.46
N LEU A 183 6.06 2.47 20.61
CA LEU A 183 5.16 3.56 21.05
C LEU A 183 3.95 3.07 21.85
N LEU A 184 3.36 1.94 21.43
CA LEU A 184 2.12 1.43 22.03
C LEU A 184 2.36 0.73 23.37
N THR A 185 3.47 0.00 23.53
CA THR A 185 3.71 -0.82 24.73
C THR A 185 4.62 -0.14 25.76
N GLN A 186 5.29 0.95 25.38
CA GLN A 186 6.10 1.79 26.28
C GLN A 186 5.80 3.30 26.11
N PRO A 187 4.52 3.73 26.22
CA PRO A 187 4.13 5.12 26.01
C PRO A 187 4.77 6.08 27.03
N GLU A 188 5.23 5.60 28.18
CA GLU A 188 5.93 6.40 29.19
C GLU A 188 7.27 6.96 28.70
N LEU A 189 7.85 6.39 27.65
CA LEU A 189 9.10 6.87 27.03
C LEU A 189 8.87 7.97 25.99
N ILE A 190 7.61 8.31 25.68
CA ILE A 190 7.28 9.39 24.77
C ILE A 190 7.61 10.72 25.48
N GLY A 191 8.74 11.32 25.10
CA GLY A 191 9.25 12.59 25.62
C GLY A 191 8.46 13.84 25.21
N GLY A 192 7.16 13.71 24.97
CA GLY A 192 6.26 14.78 24.53
C GLY A 192 6.26 15.02 23.01
N ASP A 193 5.49 16.02 22.58
CA ASP A 193 5.22 16.29 21.16
C ASP A 193 6.46 16.66 20.34
N GLY A 194 7.53 17.14 20.98
CA GLY A 194 8.81 17.44 20.32
C GLY A 194 9.53 16.22 19.75
N MET A 195 9.14 15.00 20.13
CA MET A 195 9.65 13.75 19.56
C MET A 195 9.11 13.49 18.15
N PHE A 196 7.89 13.95 17.87
CA PHE A 196 7.19 13.69 16.62
C PHE A 196 7.36 14.85 15.63
N CYS A 197 7.13 14.54 14.36
CA CYS A 197 7.07 15.55 13.31
C CYS A 197 5.95 15.27 12.33
N ASN A 198 5.53 16.31 11.62
CA ASN A 198 4.65 16.22 10.46
C ASN A 198 4.90 17.42 9.54
N ASN A 199 4.09 17.56 8.49
CA ASN A 199 4.31 18.62 7.50
C ASN A 199 4.13 20.04 8.07
N THR A 200 3.35 20.23 9.14
CA THR A 200 3.12 21.53 9.77
C THR A 200 4.02 21.80 10.98
N HIS A 201 4.57 20.75 11.59
CA HIS A 201 5.43 20.81 12.77
C HIS A 201 6.71 20.03 12.47
N ARG A 202 7.68 20.71 11.85
CA ARG A 202 9.00 20.14 11.57
C ARG A 202 10.01 20.57 12.64
N PRO A 203 10.96 19.69 13.02
CA PRO A 203 12.10 20.09 13.85
C PRO A 203 12.87 21.24 13.21
N ALA A 204 13.41 22.16 14.02
CA ALA A 204 14.15 23.33 13.53
C ALA A 204 15.36 22.99 12.63
N ARG A 205 15.94 21.78 12.79
CA ARG A 205 17.02 21.26 11.94
C ARG A 205 16.58 20.95 10.50
N CYS A 206 15.29 20.75 10.26
CA CYS A 206 14.78 20.38 8.95
C CYS A 206 14.58 21.61 8.06
N LYS A 207 15.41 21.72 7.02
CA LYS A 207 15.35 22.83 6.07
C LYS A 207 14.12 22.73 5.15
N PRO A 208 13.51 23.86 4.75
CA PRO A 208 12.49 23.88 3.72
C PRO A 208 12.98 23.21 2.43
N HIS A 209 12.09 22.50 1.71
CA HIS A 209 12.39 21.81 0.46
C HIS A 209 13.44 20.67 0.53
N HIS A 210 13.90 20.28 1.72
CA HIS A 210 14.75 19.11 1.93
C HIS A 210 14.03 18.04 2.75
N ALA A 211 14.35 16.77 2.49
CA ALA A 211 13.83 15.66 3.27
C ALA A 211 14.24 15.79 4.75
N CYS A 212 13.27 15.57 5.63
CA CYS A 212 13.44 15.61 7.07
C CYS A 212 13.46 14.19 7.64
N PHE A 213 14.34 13.89 8.59
CA PHE A 213 14.43 12.58 9.24
C PHE A 213 13.93 12.68 10.68
N CYS A 214 12.78 12.08 10.96
CA CYS A 214 12.13 12.14 12.25
C CYS A 214 10.99 11.12 12.36
N LEU A 215 10.45 10.98 13.56
CA LEU A 215 9.29 10.13 13.83
C LEU A 215 8.02 10.79 13.26
N HIS A 216 7.68 10.47 12.01
CA HIS A 216 6.54 11.04 11.31
C HIS A 216 5.23 10.52 11.92
N ARG A 217 4.44 11.43 12.49
CA ARG A 217 3.15 11.11 13.12
C ARG A 217 2.03 12.01 12.61
N LEU A 218 0.92 11.39 12.23
CA LEU A 218 -0.37 12.04 12.06
C LEU A 218 -1.28 11.62 13.21
N LYS A 219 -2.00 12.57 13.81
CA LYS A 219 -2.87 12.32 14.96
C LYS A 219 -4.32 12.66 14.62
N VAL A 220 -5.23 11.79 15.01
CA VAL A 220 -6.69 11.93 14.86
C VAL A 220 -7.40 11.58 16.16
N ALA A 221 -8.61 12.09 16.36
CA ALA A 221 -9.41 11.71 17.52
C ALA A 221 -10.03 10.33 17.33
N LEU A 222 -10.32 9.63 18.43
CA LEU A 222 -11.09 8.39 18.39
C LEU A 222 -12.46 8.65 17.74
N ASN A 223 -12.84 7.78 16.80
CA ASN A 223 -14.05 7.84 15.96
C ASN A 223 -14.08 8.92 14.87
N ASP A 224 -12.99 9.67 14.64
CA ASP A 224 -12.91 10.55 13.46
C ASP A 224 -13.13 9.72 12.17
N VAL A 225 -13.99 10.21 11.28
CA VAL A 225 -13.98 9.79 9.87
C VAL A 225 -12.81 10.48 9.19
N VAL A 226 -11.82 9.69 8.78
CA VAL A 226 -10.57 10.16 8.20
C VAL A 226 -10.56 9.86 6.71
N GLU A 227 -10.24 10.87 5.91
CA GLU A 227 -9.98 10.71 4.49
C GLU A 227 -8.53 11.05 4.19
N MET A 228 -7.85 10.16 3.46
CA MET A 228 -6.44 10.29 3.15
C MET A 228 -6.21 10.13 1.65
N SER A 229 -5.65 11.16 1.03
CA SER A 229 -5.19 11.08 -0.36
C SER A 229 -3.71 10.72 -0.38
N LEU A 230 -3.40 9.54 -0.89
CA LEU A 230 -2.06 9.08 -1.21
C LEU A 230 -1.75 9.52 -2.65
N ILE A 231 -0.70 10.31 -2.84
CA ILE A 231 -0.36 10.96 -4.11
C ILE A 231 1.08 10.61 -4.44
N ASP A 232 1.29 9.93 -5.57
CA ASP A 232 2.62 9.64 -6.07
C ASP A 232 3.24 10.92 -6.62
N ASP A 233 4.29 11.38 -5.92
CA ASP A 233 5.02 12.59 -6.25
C ASP A 233 6.31 12.33 -7.03
N ALA A 234 6.56 11.09 -7.47
CA ALA A 234 7.73 10.76 -8.26
C ALA A 234 7.76 11.54 -9.60
N GLU A 235 8.86 12.25 -9.83
CA GLU A 235 9.11 12.96 -11.10
C GLU A 235 9.82 12.08 -12.12
N VAL A 236 10.80 11.28 -11.67
CA VAL A 236 11.63 10.44 -12.55
C VAL A 236 12.06 9.16 -11.83
N VAL A 237 11.13 8.23 -11.68
CA VAL A 237 11.46 6.81 -11.53
C VAL A 237 10.53 6.06 -12.46
N ARG A 238 11.06 5.04 -13.13
CA ARG A 238 10.33 4.14 -14.04
C ARG A 238 8.97 3.77 -13.46
N ASP A 239 7.95 3.60 -14.30
CA ASP A 239 6.58 3.35 -13.86
C ASP A 239 6.49 2.27 -12.77
N LEU A 240 6.24 2.71 -11.54
CA LEU A 240 6.18 1.86 -10.35
C LEU A 240 4.93 2.23 -9.57
N TYR A 241 4.07 1.25 -9.35
CA TYR A 241 2.93 1.36 -8.43
C TYR A 241 3.40 1.12 -7.00
N HIS A 242 2.68 1.66 -6.03
CA HIS A 242 3.05 1.58 -4.62
C HIS A 242 1.90 0.98 -3.79
N PRO A 243 2.00 -0.28 -3.33
CA PRO A 243 1.02 -0.81 -2.39
C PRO A 243 1.17 -0.09 -1.06
N PHE A 244 0.12 0.57 -0.58
CA PHE A 244 0.07 1.17 0.75
C PHE A 244 -0.82 0.35 1.66
N HIS A 245 -0.31 0.05 2.85
CA HIS A 245 -0.98 -0.72 3.88
C HIS A 245 -1.19 0.12 5.15
N LEU A 246 -2.37 -0.02 5.76
CA LEU A 246 -2.73 0.63 7.03
C LEU A 246 -2.95 -0.45 8.11
N HIS A 247 -2.16 -0.38 9.17
CA HIS A 247 -2.34 -1.27 10.31
C HIS A 247 -3.56 -0.87 11.15
N GLY A 248 -4.14 -1.85 11.84
CA GLY A 248 -5.18 -1.64 12.86
C GLY A 248 -6.54 -1.18 12.34
N HIS A 249 -6.68 -0.93 11.03
CA HIS A 249 -7.91 -0.46 10.40
C HIS A 249 -8.10 -1.11 9.03
N ARG A 250 -9.35 -1.16 8.61
CA ARG A 250 -9.75 -1.34 7.21
C ARG A 250 -10.28 -0.02 6.67
N PHE A 251 -10.18 0.18 5.37
CA PHE A 251 -10.58 1.40 4.67
C PHE A 251 -11.32 1.08 3.37
N ILE A 252 -12.12 2.03 2.90
CA ILE A 252 -12.72 2.01 1.56
C ILE A 252 -11.92 2.92 0.63
N VAL A 253 -11.93 2.62 -0.66
CA VAL A 253 -11.29 3.44 -1.70
C VAL A 253 -12.35 4.31 -2.37
N THR A 254 -12.29 5.63 -2.16
CA THR A 254 -13.32 6.57 -2.67
C THR A 254 -12.93 7.27 -3.97
N GLY A 255 -11.72 7.03 -4.46
CA GLY A 255 -11.24 7.54 -5.75
C GLY A 255 -9.81 7.10 -6.02
N MET A 256 -9.50 6.77 -7.27
CA MET A 256 -8.16 6.36 -7.68
C MET A 256 -7.99 6.65 -9.17
N GLY A 257 -6.77 7.00 -9.58
CA GLY A 257 -6.44 7.09 -10.99
C GLY A 257 -5.09 7.75 -11.25
N GLN A 258 -4.74 7.82 -12.52
CA GLN A 258 -3.51 8.47 -12.97
C GLN A 258 -3.63 10.00 -12.93
N LEU A 259 -2.51 10.66 -12.62
CA LEU A 259 -2.38 12.10 -12.70
C LEU A 259 -1.86 12.50 -14.09
N PRO A 260 -2.34 13.61 -14.67
CA PRO A 260 -1.64 14.30 -15.73
C PRO A 260 -0.19 14.64 -15.35
N GLN A 261 0.64 14.95 -16.35
CA GLN A 261 1.97 15.50 -16.08
C GLN A 261 1.82 16.90 -15.48
N PHE A 262 2.28 17.04 -14.23
CA PHE A 262 2.28 18.30 -13.50
C PHE A 262 3.72 18.72 -13.18
N GLY A 263 3.95 20.03 -13.07
CA GLY A 263 5.27 20.58 -12.75
C GLY A 263 5.49 20.79 -11.25
N THR A 264 4.43 20.74 -10.43
CA THR A 264 4.52 21.02 -8.99
C THR A 264 3.62 20.11 -8.14
N GLN A 265 4.03 19.92 -6.87
CA GLN A 265 3.23 19.23 -5.85
C GLN A 265 1.84 19.85 -5.66
N SER A 266 1.75 21.19 -5.67
CA SER A 266 0.50 21.92 -5.48
C SER A 266 -0.51 21.63 -6.59
N GLU A 267 -0.06 21.56 -7.86
CA GLU A 267 -0.93 21.22 -8.99
C GLU A 267 -1.49 19.80 -8.88
N LYS A 268 -0.68 18.83 -8.41
CA LYS A 268 -1.12 17.46 -8.15
C LYS A 268 -2.22 17.44 -7.09
N VAL A 269 -2.01 18.11 -5.96
CA VAL A 269 -2.99 18.22 -4.88
C VAL A 269 -4.28 18.88 -5.39
N ASP A 270 -4.18 20.00 -6.10
CA ASP A 270 -5.33 20.72 -6.65
C ASP A 270 -6.12 19.86 -7.65
N PHE A 271 -5.44 19.05 -8.47
CA PHE A 271 -6.10 18.10 -9.36
C PHE A 271 -6.90 17.05 -8.56
N VAL A 272 -6.29 16.43 -7.55
CA VAL A 272 -6.95 15.42 -6.72
C VAL A 272 -8.17 16.01 -6.00
N GLU A 273 -8.08 17.24 -5.51
CA GLU A 273 -9.20 17.92 -4.85
C GLU A 273 -10.31 18.31 -5.85
N ARG A 274 -9.97 18.76 -7.07
CA ARG A 274 -10.95 19.07 -8.11
C ARG A 274 -11.59 17.83 -8.72
N ALA A 275 -10.88 16.70 -8.80
CA ALA A 275 -11.39 15.44 -9.32
C ALA A 275 -12.65 14.96 -8.56
N ARG A 276 -12.86 15.43 -7.33
CA ARG A 276 -14.09 15.24 -6.55
C ARG A 276 -15.36 15.73 -7.26
N ARG A 277 -15.26 16.75 -8.11
CA ARG A 277 -16.43 17.50 -8.61
C ARG A 277 -16.86 17.16 -10.02
N TYR A 278 -15.99 16.55 -10.82
CA TYR A 278 -16.17 16.65 -12.28
C TYR A 278 -16.21 15.34 -13.07
N SER A 279 -15.64 14.20 -12.67
CA SER A 279 -15.70 13.01 -13.57
C SER A 279 -15.39 11.61 -13.01
N ARG A 280 -14.97 11.41 -11.74
CA ARG A 280 -14.32 10.13 -11.33
C ARG A 280 -14.62 9.71 -9.90
N THR A 281 -15.81 10.06 -9.42
CA THR A 281 -16.24 9.74 -8.05
C THR A 281 -17.01 8.44 -8.05
N MET A 282 -16.76 7.63 -7.04
CA MET A 282 -17.59 6.50 -6.66
C MET A 282 -19.09 6.87 -6.75
N PRO A 283 -19.93 6.06 -7.42
CA PRO A 283 -21.38 6.29 -7.48
C PRO A 283 -21.98 6.40 -6.08
N SER A 284 -23.06 7.18 -5.94
CA SER A 284 -23.67 7.44 -4.62
C SER A 284 -24.29 6.19 -4.00
N ASP A 285 -24.77 5.25 -4.82
CA ASP A 285 -25.35 3.97 -4.42
C ASP A 285 -24.31 2.83 -4.32
N HIS A 286 -23.05 3.09 -4.65
CA HIS A 286 -21.97 2.10 -4.61
C HIS A 286 -21.63 1.69 -3.17
N ASN A 287 -21.37 0.40 -2.95
CA ASN A 287 -20.90 -0.14 -1.68
C ASN A 287 -19.49 -0.73 -1.86
N PRO A 288 -18.42 0.07 -1.72
CA PRO A 288 -17.06 -0.40 -1.99
C PRO A 288 -16.61 -1.45 -0.96
N PRO A 289 -15.79 -2.45 -1.34
CA PRO A 289 -15.22 -3.37 -0.38
C PRO A 289 -14.26 -2.66 0.57
N TYR A 290 -14.21 -3.18 1.79
CA TYR A 290 -13.15 -2.84 2.73
C TYR A 290 -11.83 -3.50 2.33
N LYS A 291 -10.74 -2.74 2.48
CA LYS A 291 -9.37 -3.13 2.23
C LYS A 291 -8.49 -2.75 3.40
N ASP A 292 -7.31 -3.37 3.50
CA ASP A 292 -6.24 -2.85 4.36
C ASP A 292 -4.99 -2.50 3.56
N THR A 293 -4.94 -2.91 2.28
CA THR A 293 -3.86 -2.62 1.35
C THR A 293 -4.44 -2.14 0.02
N VAL A 294 -3.84 -1.12 -0.59
CA VAL A 294 -4.24 -0.66 -1.91
C VAL A 294 -3.04 -0.24 -2.74
N SER A 295 -3.00 -0.67 -4.00
CA SER A 295 -2.00 -0.23 -4.96
C SER A 295 -2.29 1.20 -5.44
N VAL A 296 -1.41 2.14 -5.11
CA VAL A 296 -1.45 3.49 -5.70
C VAL A 296 -0.86 3.40 -7.11
N PRO A 297 -1.60 3.80 -8.17
CA PRO A 297 -1.10 3.81 -9.54
C PRO A 297 0.19 4.63 -9.68
N SER A 298 1.08 4.20 -10.58
CA SER A 298 2.28 4.97 -10.95
C SER A 298 1.88 6.37 -11.41
N ARG A 299 2.52 7.41 -10.86
CA ARG A 299 2.19 8.82 -11.13
C ARG A 299 0.70 9.10 -10.95
N GLY A 300 0.10 8.44 -9.96
CA GLY A 300 -1.32 8.47 -9.70
C GLY A 300 -1.66 8.93 -8.30
N TYR A 301 -2.91 8.70 -7.94
CA TYR A 301 -3.39 8.91 -6.59
C TYR A 301 -4.39 7.83 -6.18
N THR A 302 -4.57 7.70 -4.88
CA THR A 302 -5.63 6.91 -4.27
C THR A 302 -6.16 7.65 -3.06
N ARG A 303 -7.49 7.75 -2.95
CA ARG A 303 -8.18 8.33 -1.80
C ARG A 303 -8.83 7.22 -1.01
N ILE A 304 -8.37 7.06 0.23
CA ILE A 304 -8.94 6.09 1.17
C ILE A 304 -9.75 6.81 2.23
N ARG A 305 -10.76 6.13 2.76
CA ARG A 305 -11.54 6.61 3.90
C ARG A 305 -11.74 5.50 4.92
N PHE A 306 -11.63 5.84 6.20
CA PHE A 306 -11.83 4.91 7.30
C PHE A 306 -12.33 5.64 8.55
N ARG A 307 -12.91 4.87 9.48
CA ARG A 307 -13.24 5.34 10.82
C ARG A 307 -12.05 5.03 11.74
N ALA A 308 -11.56 6.02 12.46
CA ALA A 308 -10.46 5.85 13.40
C ALA A 308 -11.00 5.29 14.74
N ASP A 309 -11.54 4.08 14.73
CA ASP A 309 -12.25 3.46 15.87
C ASP A 309 -11.38 2.53 16.73
N ASN A 310 -10.10 2.39 16.38
CA ASN A 310 -9.15 1.57 17.11
C ASN A 310 -8.02 2.44 17.70
N PRO A 311 -8.10 2.84 18.99
CA PRO A 311 -7.12 3.72 19.61
C PRO A 311 -5.74 3.05 19.73
N GLY A 312 -4.70 3.73 19.26
CA GLY A 312 -3.35 3.16 19.20
C GLY A 312 -2.38 3.95 18.31
N PHE A 313 -1.21 3.35 18.09
CA PHE A 313 -0.20 3.82 17.14
C PHE A 313 -0.07 2.81 16.00
N TRP A 314 -0.58 3.17 14.83
CA TRP A 314 -0.69 2.28 13.69
C TRP A 314 0.26 2.69 12.57
N LEU A 315 1.03 1.74 12.06
CA LEU A 315 1.93 2.01 10.95
C LEU A 315 1.12 2.13 9.65
N VAL A 316 1.45 3.16 8.87
CA VAL A 316 1.00 3.31 7.48
C VAL A 316 2.24 3.33 6.62
N HIS A 317 2.33 2.42 5.65
CA HIS A 317 3.57 2.27 4.89
C HIS A 317 3.35 1.71 3.50
N CYS A 318 4.34 1.95 2.63
CA CYS A 318 4.43 1.17 1.41
C CYS A 318 4.79 -0.29 1.76
N HIS A 319 4.04 -1.25 1.22
CA HIS A 319 4.20 -2.69 1.48
C HIS A 319 5.26 -3.34 0.57
N PHE A 320 6.03 -2.53 -0.16
CA PHE A 320 7.35 -2.94 -0.62
C PHE A 320 8.34 -2.77 0.53
N GLU A 321 8.82 -3.89 1.05
CA GLU A 321 9.70 -3.93 2.23
C GLU A 321 10.90 -2.99 2.10
N TRP A 322 11.44 -2.88 0.89
CA TRP A 322 12.55 -1.97 0.62
C TRP A 322 12.18 -0.49 0.67
N HIS A 323 10.94 -0.10 0.32
CA HIS A 323 10.43 1.26 0.52
C HIS A 323 10.17 1.56 2.00
N LEU A 324 9.61 0.60 2.74
CA LEU A 324 9.46 0.69 4.20
C LEU A 324 10.82 0.88 4.87
N GLY A 325 11.80 0.05 4.50
CA GLY A 325 13.16 0.07 5.05
C GLY A 325 13.89 1.40 4.87
N ILE A 326 13.59 2.15 3.80
CA ILE A 326 14.16 3.47 3.51
C ILE A 326 13.27 4.65 3.95
N GLY A 327 12.23 4.39 4.75
CA GLY A 327 11.47 5.43 5.44
C GLY A 327 10.16 5.89 4.77
N MET A 328 9.65 5.19 3.75
CA MET A 328 8.33 5.47 3.15
C MET A 328 7.19 4.94 4.05
N SER A 329 7.05 5.56 5.21
CA SER A 329 6.01 5.24 6.19
C SER A 329 5.71 6.45 7.08
N PHE A 330 4.69 6.31 7.92
CA PHE A 330 4.39 7.19 9.04
C PHE A 330 3.52 6.45 10.06
N VAL A 331 3.39 7.01 11.25
CA VAL A 331 2.50 6.49 12.29
C VAL A 331 1.21 7.31 12.34
N LEU A 332 0.08 6.63 12.28
CA LEU A 332 -1.22 7.17 12.61
C LEU A 332 -1.48 6.93 14.11
N GLN A 333 -1.53 8.00 14.90
CA GLN A 333 -2.02 7.96 16.27
C GLN A 333 -3.52 8.19 16.29
N VAL A 334 -4.28 7.24 16.82
CA VAL A 334 -5.72 7.34 17.05
C VAL A 334 -5.97 7.49 18.55
N GLY A 335 -6.60 8.60 18.93
CA GLY A 335 -6.91 8.90 20.32
C GLY A 335 -5.70 9.31 21.18
N GLU A 336 -5.98 9.48 22.47
CA GLU A 336 -5.02 9.75 23.54
C GLU A 336 -4.54 8.45 24.21
N LEU A 337 -3.46 8.55 25.00
CA LEU A 337 -2.80 7.38 25.60
C LEU A 337 -3.70 6.63 26.60
N ASP A 338 -4.59 7.33 27.28
CA ASP A 338 -5.54 6.76 28.25
C ASP A 338 -6.72 6.04 27.58
N GLU A 339 -6.95 6.26 26.28
CA GLU A 339 -7.92 5.52 25.46
C GLU A 339 -7.34 4.20 24.91
N MET A 340 -6.02 4.04 24.93
CA MET A 340 -5.32 2.87 24.38
C MET A 340 -5.27 1.69 25.36
N LYS A 341 -5.19 0.47 24.83
CA LYS A 341 -4.97 -0.72 25.66
C LYS A 341 -3.57 -0.70 26.26
N GLN A 342 -3.48 -0.93 27.56
CA GLN A 342 -2.20 -1.08 28.25
C GLN A 342 -1.55 -2.43 27.91
N ALA A 343 -0.23 -2.42 27.77
CA ALA A 343 0.54 -3.65 27.60
C ALA A 343 0.40 -4.57 28.82
N PRO A 344 0.43 -5.91 28.64
CA PRO A 344 0.58 -6.85 29.74
C PRO A 344 1.77 -6.49 30.64
N LYS A 345 1.66 -6.74 31.95
CA LYS A 345 2.71 -6.37 32.93
C LYS A 345 4.10 -6.92 32.57
N ASP A 346 4.14 -8.14 32.01
CA ASP A 346 5.36 -8.85 31.66
C ASP A 346 5.72 -8.74 30.16
N PHE A 347 5.14 -7.76 29.44
CA PHE A 347 5.46 -7.56 28.03
C PHE A 347 6.94 -7.11 27.86
N PRO A 348 7.69 -7.68 26.90
CA PRO A 348 9.08 -7.31 26.67
C PRO A 348 9.29 -5.82 26.45
N ARG A 349 10.36 -5.27 27.03
CA ARG A 349 10.73 -3.86 26.90
C ARG A 349 11.98 -3.67 26.05
N CYS A 350 12.04 -2.56 25.33
CA CYS A 350 13.13 -2.09 24.49
C CYS A 350 13.63 -0.72 24.96
N GLY A 351 14.79 -0.30 24.47
CA GLY A 351 15.33 1.05 24.69
C GLY A 351 16.64 1.25 23.92
N SER A 352 17.30 2.38 24.13
CA SER A 352 18.60 2.65 23.53
C SER A 352 19.66 1.69 24.05
N TYR A 353 20.26 0.91 23.16
CA TYR A 353 21.41 0.06 23.46
C TYR A 353 22.75 0.74 23.16
N LYS A 354 22.80 2.08 23.13
CA LYS A 354 24.06 2.80 22.94
C LYS A 354 24.93 2.56 24.18
N PRO A 355 26.07 1.85 24.07
CA PRO A 355 26.96 1.69 25.20
C PRO A 355 27.58 3.04 25.56
N ASP A 356 27.90 3.23 26.84
CA ASP A 356 28.65 4.40 27.28
C ASP A 356 29.99 4.47 26.51
N ILE A 357 30.25 5.61 25.87
CA ILE A 357 31.53 5.87 25.24
C ILE A 357 32.48 6.26 26.37
N TYR A 358 33.25 5.28 26.87
CA TYR A 358 34.34 5.57 27.81
C TYR A 358 35.36 6.48 27.12
N THR A 359 35.38 7.75 27.49
CA THR A 359 36.51 8.62 27.17
C THR A 359 37.72 8.14 27.98
N GLN A 360 38.71 7.55 27.30
CA GLN A 360 40.02 7.34 27.92
C GLN A 360 40.54 8.73 28.33
N THR A 361 40.66 8.94 29.64
CA THR A 361 41.18 10.17 30.24
C THR A 361 42.70 10.16 30.26
#